data_AF-A0A1E4JVS1-F1
#
_entry.id   AF-A0A1E4JVS1-F1
#
_cell.length_a   1.000
_cell.length_b   1.000
_cell.length_c   1.000
_cell.angle_alpha   90.00
_cell.angle_beta   90.00
_cell.angle_gamma   90.00
#
_symmetry.space_group_name_H-M   'P 1'
#
loop_
_entity.id
_entity.type
_entity.pdbx_description
1 polymer ?
#
loop_
_entity_poly.entity_id
_entity_poly.type
_entity_poly.pdbx_seq_one_letter_code
_entity_poly.pdbx_strand_id
1 'polypeptide(L)'
;MDILRIPLSPAMTRLFAACEQHCVAGGCGIGAYDFSPLYIAANLAGYSGKGLQIDGADALYRELDSMLEQGLAQTPNEQGFVCEVAGTNQYFTRELPRTLVERVRWAIAQSLLVVEYVNRLDEHSPPQPID
;
A
#
# COMPACT_ATOMS: atom_id res chain seq x y z
N MET A 1 26.01 -12.42 -4.26
CA MET A 1 25.27 -12.06 -3.03
C MET A 1 23.80 -12.19 -3.35
N ASP A 2 23.08 -13.01 -2.58
CA ASP A 2 21.63 -13.11 -2.72
C ASP A 2 21.00 -11.84 -2.16
N ILE A 3 20.02 -11.28 -2.89
CA ILE A 3 19.32 -10.08 -2.47
C ILE A 3 18.37 -10.42 -1.32
N LEU A 4 18.28 -9.56 -0.29
CA LEU A 4 17.32 -9.75 0.78
C LEU A 4 15.89 -9.68 0.21
N ARG A 5 15.11 -10.71 0.46
CA ARG A 5 13.68 -10.76 0.15
C ARG A 5 12.87 -10.40 1.40
N ILE A 6 12.23 -9.23 1.40
CA ILE A 6 11.43 -8.74 2.53
C ILE A 6 10.01 -9.32 2.41
N PRO A 7 9.56 -10.17 3.35
CA PRO A 7 8.20 -10.70 3.33
C PRO A 7 7.18 -9.62 3.66
N LEU A 8 6.09 -9.57 2.89
CA LEU A 8 4.92 -8.74 3.20
C LEU A 8 3.82 -9.57 3.87
N SER A 9 3.03 -8.93 4.73
CA SER A 9 1.80 -9.47 5.24
C SER A 9 0.80 -9.72 4.11
N PRO A 10 -0.19 -10.60 4.31
CA PRO A 10 -1.24 -10.81 3.31
C PRO A 10 -2.01 -9.53 2.96
N ALA A 11 -2.19 -8.63 3.92
CA ALA A 11 -2.89 -7.36 3.70
C ALA A 11 -2.08 -6.42 2.80
N MET A 12 -0.79 -6.23 3.10
CA MET A 12 0.10 -5.40 2.29
C MET A 12 0.32 -6.00 0.90
N THR A 13 0.45 -7.33 0.79
CA THR A 13 0.55 -8.03 -0.49
C THR A 13 -0.68 -7.76 -1.37
N ARG A 14 -1.89 -7.88 -0.81
CA ARG A 14 -3.14 -7.57 -1.53
C ARG A 14 -3.19 -6.10 -1.95
N LEU A 15 -2.76 -5.19 -1.08
CA LEU A 15 -2.74 -3.76 -1.38
C LEU A 15 -1.82 -3.46 -2.58
N PHE A 16 -0.60 -4.00 -2.58
CA PHE A 16 0.35 -3.82 -3.67
C PHE A 16 -0.18 -4.42 -4.98
N ALA A 17 -0.77 -5.62 -4.92
CA ALA A 17 -1.40 -6.25 -6.09
C ALA A 17 -2.58 -5.42 -6.63
N ALA A 18 -3.39 -4.82 -5.76
CA ALA A 18 -4.51 -3.96 -6.16
C ALA A 18 -4.04 -2.64 -6.80
N CYS A 19 -2.84 -2.16 -6.44
CA CYS A 19 -2.27 -0.93 -6.99
C CYS A 19 -1.43 -1.17 -8.25
N GLU A 20 -1.08 -2.40 -8.59
CA GLU A 20 -0.27 -2.73 -9.78
C GLU A 20 -1.14 -2.67 -11.05
N GLN A 21 -0.93 -1.67 -11.91
CA GLN A 21 -1.78 -1.45 -13.10
C GLN A 21 -1.12 -1.82 -14.43
N HIS A 22 0.19 -1.64 -14.56
CA HIS A 22 0.89 -1.80 -15.85
C HIS A 22 2.22 -2.54 -15.71
N CYS A 23 2.21 -3.70 -15.05
CA CYS A 23 3.40 -4.56 -15.00
C CYS A 23 3.41 -5.54 -16.18
N VAL A 24 3.91 -5.08 -17.33
CA VAL A 24 4.05 -5.91 -18.53
C VAL A 24 5.47 -6.45 -18.57
N ALA A 25 5.67 -7.64 -18.00
CA ALA A 25 6.91 -8.42 -18.00
C ALA A 25 8.13 -7.75 -17.32
N GLY A 26 8.44 -8.21 -16.10
CA GLY A 26 9.79 -8.18 -15.50
C GLY A 26 10.40 -6.78 -15.32
N GLY A 27 10.07 -6.11 -14.21
CA GLY A 27 10.84 -4.95 -13.73
C GLY A 27 10.24 -3.59 -14.08
N CYS A 28 8.92 -3.48 -14.11
CA CYS A 28 8.26 -2.19 -14.22
C CYS A 28 8.39 -1.48 -12.86
N GLY A 29 9.36 -0.58 -12.67
CA GLY A 29 9.66 0.07 -11.38
C GLY A 29 8.44 0.75 -10.71
N ILE A 30 8.64 1.56 -9.67
CA ILE A 30 7.53 2.20 -8.91
C ILE A 30 6.44 2.89 -9.77
N GLY A 31 6.76 3.31 -11.00
CA GLY A 31 5.79 3.83 -11.96
C GLY A 31 4.72 2.84 -12.46
N ALA A 32 4.84 1.54 -12.19
CA ALA A 32 3.84 0.53 -12.50
C ALA A 32 2.67 0.48 -11.51
N TYR A 33 2.81 1.19 -10.38
CA TYR A 33 1.83 1.24 -9.30
C TYR A 33 1.06 2.56 -9.31
N ASP A 34 -0.26 2.45 -9.29
CA ASP A 34 -1.16 3.57 -8.99
C ASP A 34 -1.65 3.46 -7.55
N PHE A 35 -0.97 4.16 -6.63
CA PHE A 35 -1.38 4.30 -5.24
C PHE A 35 -2.48 5.37 -5.09
N SER A 36 -3.56 5.25 -5.84
CA SER A 36 -4.69 6.18 -5.75
C SER A 36 -5.47 5.92 -4.44
N PRO A 37 -5.71 6.96 -3.62
CA PRO A 37 -6.38 6.81 -2.32
C PRO A 37 -7.77 6.17 -2.40
N LEU A 38 -8.48 6.37 -3.52
CA LEU A 38 -9.79 5.76 -3.75
C LEU A 38 -9.69 4.24 -3.92
N TYR A 39 -8.70 3.76 -4.68
CA TYR A 39 -8.49 2.31 -4.85
C TYR A 39 -8.04 1.67 -3.55
N ILE A 40 -7.17 2.34 -2.79
CA ILE A 40 -6.74 1.87 -1.47
C ILE A 40 -7.93 1.81 -0.51
N ALA A 41 -8.76 2.86 -0.45
CA ALA A 41 -9.97 2.87 0.38
C ALA A 41 -10.90 1.72 0.00
N ALA A 42 -11.16 1.49 -1.29
CA ALA A 42 -12.02 0.42 -1.76
C ALA A 42 -11.50 -1.00 -1.41
N ASN A 43 -10.18 -1.17 -1.30
CA ASN A 43 -9.56 -2.47 -0.97
C ASN A 43 -9.36 -2.70 0.53
N LEU A 44 -9.21 -1.63 1.32
CA LEU A 44 -8.95 -1.72 2.75
C LEU A 44 -10.19 -1.50 3.61
N ALA A 45 -11.20 -0.77 3.12
CA ALA A 45 -12.38 -0.46 3.89
C ALA A 45 -13.33 -1.66 3.96
N GLY A 46 -13.73 -2.02 5.17
CA GLY A 46 -14.83 -2.93 5.45
C GLY A 46 -16.02 -2.18 6.05
N TYR A 47 -17.24 -2.67 5.84
CA TYR A 47 -18.43 -2.13 6.50
C TYR A 47 -18.65 -2.79 7.86
N SER A 48 -18.72 -1.99 8.93
CA SER A 48 -18.86 -2.49 10.32
C SER A 48 -20.29 -2.45 10.86
N GLY A 49 -21.29 -2.18 10.01
CA GLY A 49 -22.68 -1.94 10.44
C GLY A 49 -22.95 -0.51 10.89
N LYS A 50 -21.91 0.30 11.11
CA LYS A 50 -22.00 1.71 11.54
C LYS A 50 -21.29 2.68 10.58
N GLY A 51 -20.90 2.19 9.40
CA GLY A 51 -20.08 2.91 8.44
C GLY A 51 -18.91 2.07 7.94
N LEU A 52 -18.17 2.64 6.99
CA LEU A 52 -16.92 2.10 6.48
C LEU A 52 -15.78 2.34 7.47
N GLN A 53 -14.89 1.37 7.62
CA GLN A 53 -13.71 1.45 8.47
C GLN A 53 -12.51 0.77 7.78
N ILE A 54 -11.33 1.39 7.89
CA ILE A 54 -10.07 0.74 7.52
C ILE A 54 -9.43 0.26 8.82
N ASP A 55 -9.59 -1.03 9.10
CA ASP A 55 -8.98 -1.65 10.27
C ASP A 55 -7.50 -1.95 10.00
N GLY A 56 -6.66 -1.79 11.03
CA GLY A 56 -5.26 -2.19 10.96
C GLY A 56 -4.33 -1.26 10.17
N ALA A 57 -4.72 -0.01 9.91
CA ALA A 57 -3.84 0.99 9.28
C ALA A 57 -2.49 1.13 10.02
N ASP A 58 -2.49 1.10 11.36
CA ASP A 58 -1.27 1.14 12.18
C ASP A 58 -0.36 -0.07 11.98
N ALA A 59 -0.92 -1.24 11.65
CA ALA A 59 -0.13 -2.41 11.30
C ALA A 59 0.55 -2.22 9.94
N LEU A 60 -0.16 -1.65 8.96
CA LEU A 60 0.41 -1.32 7.65
C LEU A 60 1.53 -0.30 7.77
N TYR A 61 1.38 0.74 8.60
CA TYR A 61 2.44 1.73 8.82
C TYR A 61 3.70 1.11 9.43
N ARG A 62 3.53 0.28 10.48
CA ARG A 62 4.66 -0.44 11.10
C ARG A 62 5.36 -1.39 10.13
N GLU A 63 4.60 -2.03 9.25
CA GLU A 63 5.16 -2.90 8.22
C GLU A 63 5.99 -2.10 7.20
N LEU A 64 5.53 -0.92 6.79
CA LEU A 64 6.29 -0.01 5.92
C LEU A 64 7.58 0.50 6.60
N ASP A 65 7.54 0.80 7.90
CA ASP A 65 8.75 1.17 8.66
C ASP A 65 9.75 0.01 8.69
N SER A 66 9.27 -1.20 8.99
CA SER A 66 10.13 -2.39 9.01
C SER A 66 10.75 -2.68 7.65
N MET A 67 10.00 -2.51 6.56
CA MET A 67 10.53 -2.65 5.20
C MET A 67 11.63 -1.63 4.91
N LEU A 68 11.44 -0.37 5.32
CA LEU A 68 12.43 0.69 5.15
C LEU A 68 13.70 0.40 5.94
N GLU A 69 13.58 0.03 7.21
CA GLU A 69 14.70 -0.31 8.09
C GLU A 69 15.50 -1.49 7.54
N GLN A 70 14.82 -2.57 7.15
CA GLN A 70 15.44 -3.76 6.57
C GLN A 70 16.17 -3.44 5.26
N GLY A 71 15.54 -2.65 4.37
CA GLY A 71 16.15 -2.25 3.10
C GLY A 71 17.38 -1.36 3.27
N LEU A 72 17.35 -0.40 4.20
CA LEU A 72 18.46 0.51 4.48
C LEU A 72 19.64 -0.17 5.17
N ALA A 73 19.40 -1.23 5.93
CA ALA A 73 20.44 -2.01 6.60
C ALA A 73 21.28 -2.86 5.63
N GLN A 74 20.84 -3.06 4.38
CA GLN A 74 21.55 -3.88 3.41
C GLN A 74 22.66 -3.12 2.65
N THR A 75 23.72 -3.87 2.34
CA THR A 75 24.74 -3.43 1.37
C THR A 75 24.22 -3.72 -0.03
N PRO A 76 24.25 -2.75 -0.96
CA PRO A 76 23.86 -2.99 -2.34
C PRO A 76 24.67 -4.11 -2.98
N ASN A 77 24.04 -4.92 -3.82
CA ASN A 77 24.73 -5.90 -4.66
C ASN A 77 25.49 -5.20 -5.80
N GLU A 78 26.15 -5.99 -6.66
CA GLU A 78 26.93 -5.48 -7.82
C GLU A 78 26.12 -4.64 -8.80
N GLN A 79 24.79 -4.79 -8.80
CA GLN A 79 23.85 -4.03 -9.64
C GLN A 79 23.24 -2.82 -8.91
N GLY A 80 23.61 -2.59 -7.64
CA GLY A 80 23.12 -1.48 -6.82
C GLY A 80 21.79 -1.73 -6.09
N PHE A 81 21.27 -2.96 -6.10
CA PHE A 81 20.02 -3.31 -5.42
C PHE A 81 20.25 -3.71 -3.96
N VAL A 82 19.37 -3.30 -3.06
CA VAL A 82 19.42 -3.56 -1.61
C VAL A 82 18.38 -4.58 -1.13
N CYS A 83 17.21 -4.63 -1.77
CA CYS A 83 16.17 -5.59 -1.42
C CYS A 83 15.23 -5.89 -2.60
N GLU A 84 14.55 -7.03 -2.50
CA GLU A 84 13.35 -7.38 -3.25
C GLU A 84 12.18 -7.39 -2.26
N VAL A 85 11.03 -6.84 -2.63
CA VAL A 85 9.82 -6.94 -1.80
C VAL A 85 9.01 -8.15 -2.25
N ALA A 86 8.82 -9.12 -1.37
CA ALA A 86 8.11 -10.35 -1.69
C ALA A 86 6.68 -10.08 -2.12
N GLY A 87 6.22 -10.75 -3.18
CA GLY A 87 4.88 -10.53 -3.74
C GLY A 87 4.83 -9.36 -4.73
N THR A 88 5.95 -8.68 -4.93
CA THR A 88 6.15 -7.73 -6.03
C THR A 88 7.27 -8.26 -6.94
N ASN A 89 7.18 -8.06 -8.25
CA ASN A 89 8.27 -8.42 -9.17
C ASN A 89 9.36 -7.32 -9.21
N GLN A 90 9.68 -6.70 -8.07
CA GLN A 90 10.44 -5.45 -8.01
C GLN A 90 11.70 -5.56 -7.15
N TYR A 91 12.80 -5.03 -7.71
CA TYR A 91 14.09 -4.87 -7.06
C TYR A 91 14.30 -3.38 -6.74
N PHE A 92 14.79 -3.10 -5.54
CA PHE A 92 14.92 -1.73 -5.05
C PHE A 92 16.38 -1.34 -4.85
N THR A 93 16.77 -0.14 -5.27
CA THR A 93 18.02 0.53 -4.90
C THR A 93 17.83 1.26 -3.56
N ARG A 94 18.82 1.99 -3.00
CA ARG A 94 18.62 2.64 -1.68
C ARG A 94 17.55 3.75 -1.64
N GLU A 95 17.33 4.45 -2.75
CA GLU A 95 16.43 5.61 -2.77
C GLU A 95 14.96 5.21 -2.99
N LEU A 96 14.73 4.16 -3.78
CA LEU A 96 13.40 3.69 -4.15
C LEU A 96 12.53 3.19 -2.97
N PRO A 97 13.05 2.49 -1.93
CA PRO A 97 12.30 2.07 -0.77
C PRO A 97 11.69 3.25 -0.01
N ARG A 98 12.45 4.36 0.11
CA ARG A 98 11.94 5.57 0.78
C ARG A 98 10.79 6.16 0.00
N THR A 99 10.96 6.39 -1.30
CA THR A 99 9.89 6.94 -2.15
C THR A 99 8.66 6.05 -2.18
N LEU A 100 8.84 4.72 -2.21
CA LEU A 100 7.74 3.77 -2.13
C LEU A 100 6.99 3.89 -0.80
N VAL A 101 7.72 3.84 0.32
CA VAL A 101 7.13 3.93 1.66
C VAL A 101 6.39 5.25 1.84
N GLU A 102 6.97 6.37 1.46
CA GLU A 102 6.33 7.69 1.54
C GLU A 102 5.04 7.75 0.71
N ARG A 103 5.05 7.20 -0.51
CA ARG A 103 3.89 7.21 -1.39
C ARG A 103 2.76 6.31 -0.87
N VAL A 104 3.08 5.12 -0.37
CA VAL A 104 2.09 4.21 0.23
C VAL A 104 1.54 4.83 1.52
N ARG A 105 2.40 5.42 2.37
CA ARG A 105 1.96 6.12 3.59
C ARG A 105 0.98 7.22 3.30
N TRP A 106 1.32 8.10 2.36
CA TRP A 106 0.45 9.19 1.95
C TRP A 106 -0.89 8.64 1.44
N ALA A 107 -0.86 7.60 0.61
CA ALA A 107 -2.08 7.05 0.04
C ALA A 107 -2.98 6.36 1.09
N ILE A 108 -2.40 5.66 2.08
CA ILE A 108 -3.15 5.14 3.24
C ILE A 108 -3.79 6.30 4.02
N ALA A 109 -3.03 7.36 4.33
CA ALA A 109 -3.54 8.51 5.05
C ALA A 109 -4.71 9.19 4.31
N GLN A 110 -4.59 9.37 3.00
CA GLN A 110 -5.68 9.92 2.18
C GLN A 110 -6.89 8.97 2.09
N SER A 111 -6.67 7.66 2.04
CA SER A 111 -7.77 6.69 1.99
C SER A 111 -8.62 6.69 3.28
N LEU A 112 -8.02 6.97 4.44
CA LEU A 112 -8.76 7.20 5.69
C LEU A 112 -9.69 8.42 5.58
N LEU A 113 -9.21 9.52 4.98
CA LEU A 113 -10.02 10.72 4.76
C LEU A 113 -11.17 10.48 3.78
N VAL A 114 -10.94 9.66 2.74
CA VAL A 114 -11.99 9.23 1.82
C VAL A 114 -13.09 8.48 2.57
N VAL A 115 -12.71 7.52 3.42
CA VAL A 115 -13.67 6.75 4.23
C VAL A 115 -14.46 7.65 5.18
N GLU A 116 -13.79 8.57 5.86
CA GLU A 116 -14.45 9.55 6.72
C GLU A 116 -15.42 10.45 5.94
N TYR A 117 -15.04 10.89 4.75
CA TYR A 117 -15.92 11.67 3.88
C TYR A 117 -17.15 10.88 3.44
N VAL A 118 -16.99 9.63 3.01
CA VAL A 118 -18.09 8.76 2.61
C VAL A 118 -19.05 8.50 3.78
N ASN A 119 -18.54 8.22 4.98
CA ASN A 119 -19.37 8.03 6.16
C ASN A 119 -20.22 9.26 6.49
N ARG A 120 -19.63 10.46 6.39
CA ARG A 120 -20.38 11.72 6.59
C ARG A 120 -21.48 11.91 5.55
N LEU A 121 -21.26 11.51 4.29
CA LEU A 121 -22.31 11.58 3.25
C LEU A 121 -23.48 10.65 3.56
N ASP A 122 -23.20 9.45 4.09
CA ASP A 122 -24.23 8.48 4.46
C ASP A 122 -25.08 8.98 5.63
N GLU A 123 -24.46 9.57 6.67
CA GLU A 123 -25.16 10.18 7.81
C GLU A 123 -26.13 11.31 7.41
N HIS A 124 -25.82 12.03 6.34
CA HIS A 124 -26.63 13.15 5.83
C HIS A 124 -27.55 12.75 4.67
N SER A 125 -27.58 11.48 4.29
CA SER A 125 -28.43 11.00 3.21
C SER A 125 -29.90 10.93 3.69
N PRO A 126 -30.86 11.43 2.90
CA PRO A 126 -32.27 11.29 3.24
C PRO A 126 -32.63 9.79 3.32
N PRO A 127 -33.57 9.40 4.18
CA PRO A 127 -33.98 8.01 4.30
C PRO A 127 -34.39 7.48 2.91
N GLN A 128 -33.78 6.37 2.50
CA GLN A 128 -34.15 5.68 1.28
C GLN A 128 -35.62 5.28 1.37
N PRO A 129 -36.44 5.50 0.33
CA PRO A 129 -37.81 5.04 0.33
C PRO A 129 -37.83 3.52 0.54
N ILE A 130 -38.66 3.07 1.48
CA ILE A 130 -38.93 1.66 1.70
C ILE A 130 -39.92 1.26 0.60
N ASP A 131 -39.49 0.38 -0.31
CA ASP A 131 -40.39 -0.29 -1.27
C ASP A 131 -41.38 -1.22 -0.56
#